data_AF-A0A170YEX3-F1
#
_entry.id   AF-A0A170YEX3-F1
#
_cell.length_a   1.000
_cell.length_b   1.000
_cell.length_c   1.000
_cell.angle_alpha   90.00
_cell.angle_beta   90.00
_cell.angle_gamma   90.00
#
_symmetry.space_group_name_H-M   'P 1'
#
loop_
_entity.id
_entity.type
_entity.pdbx_description
1 polymer ?
#
loop_
_entity_poly.entity_id
_entity_poly.type
_entity_poly.pdbx_seq_one_letter_code
_entity_poly.pdbx_strand_id
1 'polypeptide(L)'
;PILPETPTSDIRIEDGKLLYERKWFHRGQTVFVEGKDMPKFPAIISAIGSEAISVKKTIDASKVKIYISQLVRGKVTIKRRAS
;
A
#
# COMPACT_ATOMS: atom_id res chain seq x y z
N PRO A 1 15.20 -25.59 10.84
CA PRO A 1 15.17 -24.57 9.77
C PRO A 1 14.23 -23.43 10.17
N ILE A 2 14.82 -22.33 10.65
CA ILE A 2 14.12 -21.07 10.95
C ILE A 2 13.57 -20.51 9.64
N LEU A 3 12.25 -20.54 9.49
CA LEU A 3 11.56 -19.86 8.40
C LEU A 3 11.86 -18.36 8.55
N PRO A 4 12.31 -17.64 7.51
CA PRO A 4 12.40 -16.20 7.60
C PRO A 4 10.98 -15.68 7.80
N GLU A 5 10.67 -15.25 9.02
CA GLU A 5 9.50 -14.46 9.36
C GLU A 5 9.57 -13.21 8.47
N THR A 6 8.93 -13.29 7.31
CA THR A 6 8.76 -12.14 6.43
C THR A 6 8.07 -11.07 7.27
N PRO A 7 8.64 -9.86 7.41
CA PRO A 7 8.14 -8.82 8.33
C PRO A 7 6.85 -8.19 7.78
N THR A 8 5.82 -9.00 7.67
CA THR A 8 4.42 -8.61 7.40
C THR A 8 3.79 -7.94 8.62
N SER A 9 4.45 -8.00 9.77
CA SER A 9 4.01 -7.42 11.05
C SER A 9 3.89 -5.90 11.05
N ASP A 10 4.62 -5.20 10.18
CA ASP A 10 4.62 -3.73 10.14
C ASP A 10 3.60 -3.16 9.12
N ILE A 11 2.44 -3.80 9.00
CA ILE A 11 1.33 -3.35 8.13
C ILE A 11 0.10 -3.03 8.99
N ARG A 12 -0.16 -1.74 9.21
CA ARG A 12 -1.28 -1.27 10.03
C ARG A 12 -1.78 0.09 9.54
N ILE A 13 -3.02 0.44 9.83
CA ILE A 13 -3.49 1.82 9.68
C ILE A 13 -3.72 2.42 11.06
N GLU A 14 -3.22 3.63 11.26
CA GLU A 14 -3.36 4.37 12.51
C GLU A 14 -3.48 5.86 12.20
N ASP A 15 -4.45 6.54 12.79
CA ASP A 15 -4.59 8.00 12.67
C ASP A 15 -4.67 8.50 11.21
N GLY A 16 -5.26 7.70 10.31
CA GLY A 16 -5.32 8.01 8.88
C GLY A 16 -3.97 7.93 8.16
N LYS A 17 -3.01 7.19 8.72
CA LYS A 17 -1.69 6.90 8.14
C LYS A 17 -1.55 5.39 7.98
N LEU A 18 -0.95 4.98 6.88
CA LEU A 18 -0.65 3.56 6.64
C LEU A 18 0.79 3.30 7.07
N LEU A 19 1.00 2.41 8.03
CA LEU A 19 2.28 1.78 8.30
C LEU A 19 2.44 0.62 7.32
N TYR A 20 3.52 0.62 6.54
CA TYR A 20 3.89 -0.47 5.65
C TYR A 20 5.43 -0.54 5.57
N GLU A 21 6.03 -1.72 5.74
CA GLU A 21 7.49 -1.89 5.80
C GLU A 21 8.19 -0.89 6.74
N ARG A 22 7.63 -0.70 7.95
CA ARG A 22 8.13 0.26 8.98
C ARG A 22 8.14 1.73 8.53
N LYS A 23 7.40 2.08 7.49
CA LYS A 23 7.28 3.45 6.98
C LYS A 23 5.84 3.91 7.05
N TRP A 24 5.66 5.15 7.50
CA TRP A 24 4.37 5.81 7.48
C TRP A 24 4.11 6.45 6.13
N PHE A 25 2.93 6.17 5.60
CA PHE A 25 2.41 6.70 4.35
C PHE A 25 1.21 7.58 4.64
N HIS A 26 1.13 8.70 3.92
CA HIS A 26 0.13 9.73 4.12
C HIS A 26 -0.73 9.93 2.87
N ARG A 27 -1.93 10.48 3.06
CA ARG A 27 -2.76 10.99 1.96
C ARG A 27 -1.98 12.06 1.17
N GLY A 28 -2.11 12.01 -0.15
CA GLY A 28 -1.42 12.89 -1.10
C GLY A 28 -0.05 12.36 -1.54
N GLN A 29 0.45 11.29 -0.93
CA GLN A 29 1.76 10.75 -1.27
C GLN A 29 1.71 9.86 -2.53
N THR A 30 2.69 10.07 -3.42
CA THR A 30 2.90 9.21 -4.59
C THR A 30 3.53 7.88 -4.19
N VAL A 31 2.94 6.80 -4.66
CA VAL A 31 3.37 5.43 -4.42
C VAL A 31 3.32 4.61 -5.70
N PHE A 32 4.06 3.52 -5.73
CA PHE A 32 3.87 2.45 -6.70
C PHE A 32 3.10 1.32 -6.04
N VAL A 33 2.10 0.83 -6.75
CA VAL A 33 1.32 -0.33 -6.34
C VAL A 33 1.66 -1.47 -7.27
N GLU A 34 2.02 -2.61 -6.68
CA GLU A 34 2.33 -3.84 -7.38
C GLU A 34 1.34 -4.90 -6.91
N GLY A 35 0.66 -5.58 -7.83
CA GLY A 35 -0.20 -6.71 -7.51
C GLY A 35 0.45 -8.00 -7.99
N LYS A 36 0.15 -9.12 -7.33
CA LYS A 36 0.56 -10.44 -7.84
C LYS A 36 0.04 -10.72 -9.26
N ASP A 37 -1.13 -10.17 -9.58
CA ASP A 37 -1.82 -10.31 -10.86
C ASP A 37 -1.87 -8.98 -11.65
N MET A 38 -1.31 -7.90 -11.11
CA MET A 38 -1.42 -6.57 -11.72
C MET A 38 -0.03 -5.94 -11.88
N PRO A 39 0.31 -5.42 -13.07
CA PRO A 39 1.60 -4.78 -13.29
C PRO A 39 1.80 -3.59 -12.35
N LYS A 40 3.05 -3.29 -12.01
CA LYS A 40 3.41 -2.11 -11.22
C LYS A 40 2.85 -0.85 -11.87
N PHE A 41 2.05 -0.09 -11.13
CA PHE A 41 1.53 1.20 -11.60
C PHE A 41 1.76 2.33 -10.59
N PRO A 42 2.04 3.55 -11.08
CA PRO A 42 2.09 4.73 -10.23
C PRO A 42 0.68 5.14 -9.78
N ALA A 43 0.54 5.45 -8.49
CA ALA A 43 -0.69 5.92 -7.89
C ALA A 43 -0.40 6.94 -6.78
N ILE A 44 -1.43 7.68 -6.36
CA ILE A 44 -1.38 8.64 -5.25
C ILE A 44 -2.36 8.16 -4.18
N ILE A 45 -1.94 8.12 -2.92
CA ILE A 45 -2.86 7.79 -1.83
C ILE A 45 -3.90 8.90 -1.73
N SER A 46 -5.14 8.62 -2.15
CA SER A 46 -6.22 9.60 -2.13
C SER A 46 -6.95 9.63 -0.79
N ALA A 47 -7.05 8.48 -0.11
CA ALA A 47 -7.66 8.35 1.20
C ALA A 47 -7.11 7.12 1.94
N ILE A 48 -7.11 7.19 3.26
CA ILE A 48 -6.73 6.09 4.16
C ILE A 48 -7.92 5.88 5.09
N GLY A 49 -8.60 4.74 4.98
CA GLY A 49 -9.68 4.32 5.89
C GLY A 49 -9.15 3.35 6.94
N SER A 50 -10.00 2.78 7.78
CA SER A 50 -9.53 1.96 8.92
C SER A 50 -8.88 0.63 8.52
N GLU A 51 -9.36 -0.02 7.46
CA GLU A 51 -8.89 -1.37 7.04
C GLU A 51 -8.44 -1.41 5.57
N ALA A 52 -8.53 -0.27 4.88
CA ALA A 52 -8.20 -0.17 3.48
C ALA A 52 -7.76 1.25 3.12
N ILE A 53 -6.87 1.33 2.15
CA ILE A 53 -6.47 2.59 1.53
C ILE A 53 -7.11 2.70 0.15
N SER A 54 -7.41 3.94 -0.26
CA SER A 54 -7.80 4.25 -1.63
C SER A 54 -6.67 4.99 -2.31
N VAL A 55 -6.15 4.42 -3.38
CA VAL A 55 -5.13 5.03 -4.22
C VAL A 55 -5.75 5.46 -5.55
N LYS A 56 -5.28 6.55 -6.11
CA LYS A 56 -5.69 7.07 -7.41
C LYS A 56 -4.57 6.81 -8.41
N LYS A 57 -4.79 6.00 -9.43
CA LYS A 57 -3.80 5.76 -10.51
C LYS A 57 -3.45 7.09 -11.16
N THR A 58 -2.17 7.37 -11.38
CA THR A 58 -1.76 8.64 -12.02
C THR A 58 -1.98 8.63 -13.53
N ILE A 59 -2.05 7.45 -14.15
CA ILE A 59 -2.21 7.29 -15.60
C ILE A 59 -3.64 7.58 -16.07
N ASP A 60 -4.63 7.14 -15.30
CA ASP A 60 -6.04 7.13 -15.73
C ASP A 60 -6.98 7.78 -14.70
N ALA A 61 -6.43 8.32 -13.60
CA ALA A 61 -7.20 8.87 -12.48
C ALA A 61 -8.19 7.87 -11.80
N SER A 62 -8.22 6.61 -12.22
CA SER A 62 -8.98 5.52 -11.61
C SER A 62 -8.63 5.29 -10.14
N LYS A 63 -9.64 5.10 -9.29
CA LYS A 63 -9.48 4.82 -7.86
C LYS A 63 -9.44 3.32 -7.61
N VAL A 64 -8.41 2.85 -6.92
CA VAL A 64 -8.23 1.46 -6.51
C VAL A 64 -8.26 1.38 -5.00
N LYS A 65 -9.08 0.48 -4.46
CA LYS A 65 -9.14 0.22 -3.02
C LYS A 65 -8.26 -0.99 -2.69
N ILE A 66 -7.28 -0.79 -1.82
CA ILE A 66 -6.34 -1.82 -1.38
C ILE A 66 -6.61 -2.08 0.09
N TYR A 67 -6.99 -3.31 0.43
CA TYR A 67 -7.24 -3.72 1.81
C TYR A 67 -5.94 -4.10 2.50
N ILE A 68 -5.85 -3.86 3.81
CA ILE A 68 -4.72 -4.27 4.65
C ILE A 68 -4.50 -5.78 4.56
N SER A 69 -5.57 -6.57 4.52
CA SER A 69 -5.50 -8.01 4.32
C SER A 69 -4.80 -8.43 3.02
N GLN A 70 -4.84 -7.61 1.97
CA GLN A 70 -4.11 -7.88 0.72
C GLN A 70 -2.62 -7.55 0.85
N LEU A 71 -2.29 -6.52 1.61
CA LEU A 71 -0.92 -6.13 1.92
C LEU A 71 -0.25 -7.18 2.82
N VAL A 72 -0.92 -7.60 3.89
CA VAL A 72 -0.46 -8.64 4.84
C VAL A 72 -0.25 -9.98 4.14
N ARG A 73 -1.13 -10.35 3.21
CA ARG A 73 -0.99 -11.60 2.43
C ARG A 73 0.02 -11.51 1.29
N GLY A 74 0.64 -10.34 1.05
CA GLY A 74 1.54 -10.12 -0.08
C GLY A 74 0.86 -10.22 -1.46
N LYS A 75 -0.47 -10.09 -1.53
CA LYS A 75 -1.20 -10.02 -2.80
C LYS A 75 -0.97 -8.69 -3.49
N VAL A 76 -0.84 -7.64 -2.69
CA VAL A 76 -0.56 -6.28 -3.12
C VAL A 76 0.62 -5.77 -2.30
N THR A 77 1.46 -4.97 -2.94
CA THR A 77 2.68 -4.39 -2.35
C THR A 77 2.67 -2.90 -2.68
N ILE A 78 3.08 -2.05 -1.74
CA ILE A 78 3.11 -0.60 -1.94
C ILE A 78 4.53 -0.11 -1.68
N LYS A 79 5.10 0.60 -2.64
CA LYS A 79 6.43 1.21 -2.50
C LYS A 79 6.32 2.71 -2.60
N ARG A 80 6.99 3.43 -1.71
CA ARG A 80 7.06 4.89 -1.78
C ARG A 80 7.75 5.31 -3.07
N ARG A 81 7.09 6.14 -3.88
CA ARG A 81 7.75 6.82 -4.99
C ARG A 81 8.41 8.05 -4.39
N ALA A 82 9.74 8.01 -4.21
CA ALA A 82 10.50 9.23 -3.96
C ALA A 82 10.29 10.14 -5.19
N SER A 83 9.96 11.40 -4.94
CA SER A 83 9.98 12.45 -5.96
C SER A 83 11.41 12.79 -6.33
#